data_AF-A0A1B9IIZ3-F1
#
_entry.id   AF-A0A1B9IIZ3-F1
#
_cell.length_a   1.000
_cell.length_b   1.000
_cell.length_c   1.000
_cell.angle_alpha   90.00
_cell.angle_beta   90.00
_cell.angle_gamma   90.00
#
_symmetry.space_group_name_H-M   'P 1'
#
loop_
_entity.id
_entity.type
_entity.pdbx_description
1 polymer ?
#
loop_
_entity_poly.entity_id
_entity_poly.type
_entity_poly.pdbx_seq_one_letter_code
_entity_poly.pdbx_strand_id
1 'polypeptide(L)'
;MKKRLSSSSPCAGLEEDFKPFQSNTSTPEKGESKNEKQGTSTPTTSPKKKTKVGSSPTGGGFNGEWNTEKREKFMNHIIALGYKAANLDEMAQELGLSKRQLINQLTTGRKNFRSIAVAAVKGE
;
A
#
# COMPACT_ATOMS: atom_id res chain seq x y z
N MET A 1 17.06 -45.85 -48.26
CA MET A 1 16.31 -45.58 -47.01
C MET A 1 16.79 -44.23 -46.48
N LYS A 2 16.03 -43.16 -46.22
CA LYS A 2 14.61 -42.80 -46.25
C LYS A 2 14.57 -41.30 -46.62
N LYS A 3 13.74 -40.91 -47.60
CA LYS A 3 13.33 -39.52 -47.83
C LYS A 3 12.24 -39.16 -46.83
N ARG A 4 12.26 -37.94 -46.24
CA ARG A 4 11.06 -37.26 -45.74
C ARG A 4 11.15 -35.77 -46.04
N LEU A 5 10.36 -35.37 -47.03
CA LEU A 5 9.79 -34.03 -47.23
C LEU A 5 8.47 -33.97 -46.43
N SER A 6 8.16 -32.85 -45.79
CA SER A 6 6.78 -32.39 -45.43
C SER A 6 6.92 -31.02 -44.75
N SER A 7 6.66 -29.90 -45.43
CA SER A 7 5.36 -29.20 -45.60
C SER A 7 4.83 -28.58 -44.29
N SER A 8 4.80 -27.25 -44.19
CA SER A 8 3.63 -26.41 -44.49
C SER A 8 2.66 -26.27 -43.31
N SER A 9 2.67 -25.12 -42.63
CA SER A 9 1.62 -24.09 -42.83
C SER A 9 1.67 -22.99 -41.75
N PRO A 10 1.26 -21.75 -42.11
CA PRO A 10 1.12 -20.60 -41.21
C PRO A 10 -0.32 -20.46 -40.66
N CYS A 11 -0.46 -19.94 -39.43
CA CYS A 11 -1.72 -19.41 -38.87
C CYS A 11 -1.47 -17.94 -38.47
N ALA A 12 -2.07 -16.97 -39.17
CA ALA A 12 -3.33 -16.28 -38.79
C ALA A 12 -3.21 -15.63 -37.39
N GLY A 13 -3.20 -14.32 -37.21
CA GLY A 13 -4.04 -13.30 -37.85
C GLY A 13 -5.15 -12.91 -36.88
N LEU A 14 -4.88 -11.96 -35.98
CA LEU A 14 -5.87 -11.25 -35.16
C LEU A 14 -5.38 -9.81 -34.96
N GLU A 15 -5.84 -8.94 -35.85
CA GLU A 15 -5.88 -7.49 -35.64
C GLU A 15 -7.11 -7.19 -34.80
N GLU A 16 -6.92 -6.77 -33.55
CA GLU A 16 -7.99 -6.31 -32.66
C GLU A 16 -7.92 -4.79 -32.55
N ASP A 17 -8.77 -4.14 -33.35
CA ASP A 17 -9.14 -2.72 -33.30
C ASP A 17 -9.71 -2.34 -31.91
N PHE A 18 -8.85 -1.82 -31.03
CA PHE A 18 -9.29 -1.20 -29.78
C PHE A 18 -9.58 0.30 -29.98
N LYS A 19 -10.84 0.63 -30.30
CA LYS A 19 -11.39 1.98 -30.09
C LYS A 19 -11.92 2.09 -28.65
N PRO A 20 -11.35 2.95 -27.78
CA PRO A 20 -12.02 3.28 -26.54
C PRO A 20 -13.20 4.22 -26.78
N PHE A 21 -14.36 3.73 -26.36
CA PHE A 21 -15.64 4.41 -26.18
C PHE A 21 -15.51 5.81 -25.56
N GLN A 22 -16.15 6.80 -26.19
CA GLN A 22 -16.49 8.07 -25.56
C GLN A 22 -17.84 7.91 -24.83
N SER A 23 -17.86 8.14 -23.51
CA SER A 23 -19.09 8.31 -22.75
C SER A 23 -18.92 9.41 -21.70
N ASN A 24 -19.09 10.65 -22.13
CA ASN A 24 -19.28 11.79 -21.22
C ASN A 24 -20.76 12.17 -21.20
N THR A 25 -21.51 11.59 -20.26
CA THR A 25 -22.84 12.07 -19.88
C THR A 25 -22.74 12.70 -18.49
N SER A 26 -22.42 13.99 -18.47
CA SER A 26 -22.41 14.82 -17.27
C SER A 26 -23.74 15.56 -17.15
N THR A 27 -24.66 15.07 -16.33
CA THR A 27 -25.69 15.88 -15.65
C THR A 27 -26.23 15.11 -14.44
N PRO A 28 -26.16 15.70 -13.24
CA PRO A 28 -27.36 15.73 -12.42
C PRO A 28 -27.69 17.13 -11.89
N GLU A 29 -29.00 17.33 -11.81
CA GLU A 29 -29.74 18.52 -11.40
C GLU A 29 -29.30 19.17 -10.09
N LYS A 30 -29.34 20.49 -10.11
CA LYS A 30 -29.30 21.39 -8.97
C LYS A 30 -30.65 21.33 -8.22
N GLY A 31 -30.73 20.46 -7.21
CA GLY A 31 -31.82 20.44 -6.24
C GLY A 31 -31.56 21.42 -5.09
N GLU A 32 -32.29 22.52 -5.08
CA GLU A 32 -32.36 23.50 -3.99
C GLU A 32 -33.32 22.98 -2.90
N SER A 33 -32.92 22.99 -1.63
CA SER A 33 -33.86 22.96 -0.49
C SER A 33 -33.25 23.63 0.75
N LYS A 34 -33.93 24.71 1.17
CA LYS A 34 -33.79 25.40 2.45
C LYS A 34 -34.43 24.54 3.56
N ASN A 35 -33.87 24.51 4.77
CA ASN A 35 -34.26 25.41 5.87
C ASN A 35 -33.75 24.91 7.25
N GLU A 36 -33.32 25.86 8.10
CA GLU A 36 -33.33 25.96 9.58
C GLU A 36 -33.48 24.68 10.46
N LYS A 37 -32.72 24.44 11.55
CA LYS A 37 -32.50 25.31 12.73
C LYS A 37 -31.48 24.69 13.71
N GLN A 38 -30.71 25.57 14.38
CA GLN A 38 -30.24 25.56 15.79
C GLN A 38 -29.85 24.25 16.51
N GLY A 39 -28.60 24.19 16.99
CA GLY A 39 -28.16 23.24 18.02
C GLY A 39 -26.74 23.53 18.52
N THR A 40 -26.66 24.28 19.61
CA THR A 40 -25.47 24.64 20.39
C THR A 40 -24.62 23.43 20.81
N SER A 41 -23.31 23.44 20.55
CA SER A 41 -22.30 22.98 21.53
C SER A 41 -20.88 23.24 21.03
N THR A 42 -20.14 23.96 21.86
CA THR A 42 -18.71 24.25 21.80
C THR A 42 -17.86 22.97 21.81
N PRO A 43 -16.85 22.80 20.93
CA PRO A 43 -15.77 21.87 21.19
C PRO A 43 -14.75 22.52 22.14
N THR A 44 -14.83 22.10 23.40
CA THR A 44 -13.83 22.30 24.46
C THR A 44 -12.41 22.01 23.95
N THR A 45 -11.56 23.03 23.98
CA THR A 45 -10.10 22.91 23.83
C THR A 45 -9.54 22.11 24.99
N SER A 46 -9.32 20.81 24.78
CA SER A 46 -8.58 19.95 25.70
C SER A 46 -7.08 20.25 25.60
N PRO A 47 -6.37 20.54 26.72
CA PRO A 47 -4.93 20.79 26.69
C PRO A 47 -4.16 19.51 26.34
N LYS A 48 -3.32 19.60 25.29
CA LYS A 48 -2.37 18.56 24.90
C LYS A 48 -1.39 18.29 26.05
N LYS A 49 -1.62 17.22 26.80
CA LYS A 49 -0.66 16.66 27.74
C LYS A 49 0.54 16.15 26.94
N LYS A 50 1.67 16.87 27.01
CA LYS A 50 2.95 16.42 26.45
C LYS A 50 3.43 15.23 27.29
N THR A 51 3.10 14.03 26.86
CA THR A 51 3.74 12.83 27.40
C THR A 51 5.16 12.79 26.85
N LYS A 52 6.11 13.22 27.68
CA LYS A 52 7.54 12.98 27.50
C LYS A 52 7.71 11.47 27.35
N VAL A 53 7.92 10.99 26.13
CA VAL A 53 8.26 9.60 25.86
C VAL A 53 9.67 9.40 26.42
N GLY A 54 9.74 9.02 27.69
CA GLY A 54 10.97 8.61 28.31
C GLY A 54 11.50 7.40 27.55
N SER A 55 12.63 7.59 26.88
CA SER A 55 13.45 6.47 26.41
C SER A 55 13.86 5.67 27.65
N SER A 56 13.16 4.58 27.91
CA SER A 56 13.58 3.60 28.89
C SER A 56 14.45 2.58 28.15
N PRO A 57 15.77 2.49 28.44
CA PRO A 57 16.53 1.33 28.02
C PRO A 57 16.12 0.19 28.97
N THR A 58 15.07 -0.54 28.61
CA THR A 58 14.71 -1.76 29.32
C THR A 58 15.76 -2.82 29.00
N GLY A 59 16.80 -2.85 29.82
CA GLY A 59 17.73 -3.97 29.91
C GLY A 59 17.03 -5.18 30.52
N GLY A 60 17.43 -6.38 30.07
CA GLY A 60 17.04 -7.61 30.75
C GLY A 60 17.05 -8.88 29.89
N GLY A 61 18.25 -9.38 29.56
CA GLY A 61 18.54 -10.83 29.63
C GLY A 61 18.31 -11.71 28.39
N PHE A 62 19.39 -12.39 27.99
CA PHE A 62 19.43 -13.66 27.23
C PHE A 62 18.84 -13.70 25.82
N ASN A 63 19.28 -12.79 24.95
CA ASN A 63 19.48 -13.05 23.53
C ASN A 63 20.35 -11.92 22.97
N GLY A 64 21.21 -12.20 22.00
CA GLY A 64 22.22 -11.27 21.50
C GLY A 64 21.70 -9.83 21.36
N GLU A 65 22.50 -8.87 21.84
CA GLU A 65 22.11 -7.46 21.99
C GLU A 65 21.38 -6.92 20.73
N TRP A 66 20.12 -6.52 20.91
CA TRP A 66 19.28 -5.97 19.86
C TRP A 66 19.63 -4.50 19.61
N ASN A 67 20.71 -4.27 18.87
CA ASN A 67 21.11 -2.95 18.40
C ASN A 67 20.10 -2.40 17.39
N THR A 68 19.99 -1.08 17.33
CA THR A 68 19.13 -0.36 16.38
C THR A 68 19.33 -0.83 14.94
N GLU A 69 20.59 -0.97 14.51
CA GLU A 69 20.93 -1.48 13.17
C GLU A 69 20.43 -2.91 12.92
N LYS A 70 20.48 -3.78 13.93
CA LYS A 70 20.00 -5.16 13.80
C LYS A 70 18.48 -5.19 13.67
N ARG A 71 17.78 -4.36 14.45
CA ARG A 71 16.31 -4.25 14.38
C ARG A 71 15.86 -3.68 13.03
N GLU A 72 16.56 -2.67 12.52
CA GLU A 72 16.32 -2.12 11.18
C GLU A 72 16.50 -3.17 10.09
N LYS A 73 17.65 -3.88 10.10
CA LYS A 73 17.93 -4.95 9.12
C LYS A 73 16.87 -6.05 9.20
N PHE A 74 16.49 -6.44 10.41
CA PHE A 74 15.45 -7.44 10.64
C PHE A 74 14.10 -7.02 10.06
N MET A 75 13.63 -5.81 10.37
CA MET A 75 12.37 -5.29 9.80
C MET A 75 12.43 -5.17 8.28
N ASN A 76 13.52 -4.66 7.73
CA ASN A 76 13.71 -4.59 6.30
C ASN A 76 13.64 -5.97 5.64
N HIS A 77 14.19 -6.99 6.29
CA HIS A 77 14.17 -8.36 5.80
C HIS A 77 12.77 -8.97 5.84
N ILE A 78 12.04 -8.82 6.95
CA ILE A 78 10.66 -9.30 7.08
C ILE A 78 9.77 -8.65 6.03
N ILE A 79 9.83 -7.34 5.86
CA ILE A 79 8.98 -6.64 4.87
C ILE A 79 9.33 -7.11 3.45
N ALA A 80 10.62 -7.34 3.15
CA ALA A 80 11.03 -7.84 1.84
C ALA A 80 10.57 -9.28 1.56
N LEU A 81 10.67 -10.17 2.56
CA LEU A 81 10.18 -11.55 2.46
C LEU A 81 8.65 -11.58 2.36
N GLY A 82 7.97 -10.83 3.22
CA GLY A 82 6.52 -10.69 3.22
C GLY A 82 6.01 -10.16 1.89
N TYR A 83 6.65 -9.14 1.31
CA TYR A 83 6.30 -8.64 -0.02
C TYR A 83 6.42 -9.69 -1.13
N LYS A 84 7.44 -10.55 -1.07
CA LYS A 84 7.64 -11.61 -2.07
C LYS A 84 6.69 -12.79 -1.91
N ALA A 85 6.31 -13.11 -0.67
CA ALA A 85 5.48 -14.25 -0.34
C ALA A 85 3.98 -13.92 -0.32
N ALA A 86 3.60 -12.66 -0.08
CA ALA A 86 2.21 -12.24 0.05
C ALA A 86 1.49 -12.20 -1.31
N ASN A 87 0.24 -12.64 -1.31
CA ASN A 87 -0.63 -12.53 -2.47
C ASN A 87 -1.25 -11.12 -2.53
N LEU A 88 -0.56 -10.20 -3.19
CA LEU A 88 -0.93 -8.78 -3.21
C LEU A 88 -2.31 -8.51 -3.81
N ASP A 89 -2.81 -9.38 -4.69
CA ASP A 89 -4.12 -9.22 -5.34
C ASP A 89 -5.27 -9.51 -4.36
N GLU A 90 -5.12 -10.54 -3.52
CA GLU A 90 -6.11 -10.87 -2.48
C GLU A 90 -6.17 -9.75 -1.43
N MET A 91 -5.01 -9.28 -0.95
CA MET A 91 -4.96 -8.16 -0.01
C MET A 91 -5.53 -6.86 -0.61
N ALA A 92 -5.31 -6.64 -1.91
CA ALA A 92 -5.88 -5.49 -2.62
C ALA A 92 -7.41 -5.54 -2.64
N GLN A 93 -7.98 -6.72 -2.91
CA GLN A 93 -9.42 -6.94 -2.89
C GLN A 93 -10.01 -6.75 -1.49
N GLU A 94 -9.40 -7.33 -0.46
CA GLU A 94 -9.87 -7.23 0.92
C GLU A 94 -9.86 -5.79 1.43
N LEU A 95 -8.80 -5.04 1.11
CA LEU A 95 -8.63 -3.64 1.56
C LEU A 95 -9.33 -2.62 0.64
N GLY A 96 -9.90 -3.06 -0.49
CA GLY A 96 -10.47 -2.16 -1.50
C GLY A 96 -9.44 -1.20 -2.12
N LEU A 97 -8.17 -1.63 -2.21
CA LEU A 97 -7.06 -0.85 -2.74
C LEU A 97 -6.57 -1.43 -4.06
N SER A 98 -5.88 -0.63 -4.85
CA SER A 98 -5.17 -1.17 -6.01
C SER A 98 -3.85 -1.83 -5.59
N LYS A 99 -3.50 -2.92 -6.28
CA LYS A 99 -2.19 -3.59 -6.15
C LYS A 99 -1.02 -2.60 -6.23
N ARG A 100 -1.12 -1.62 -7.13
CA ARG A 100 -0.08 -0.60 -7.33
C ARG A 100 0.09 0.32 -6.12
N GLN A 101 -0.99 0.65 -5.42
CA GLN A 101 -0.91 1.41 -4.16
C GLN A 101 -0.20 0.60 -3.09
N LEU A 102 -0.49 -0.70 -2.95
CA LEU A 102 0.20 -1.58 -2.01
C LEU A 102 1.71 -1.70 -2.33
N ILE A 103 2.05 -1.92 -3.60
CA ILE A 103 3.46 -1.95 -4.04
C ILE A 103 4.16 -0.64 -3.69
N ASN A 104 3.53 0.50 -4.01
CA ASN A 104 4.09 1.82 -3.72
C ASN A 104 4.41 1.97 -2.23
N GLN A 105 3.54 1.48 -1.33
CA GLN A 105 3.77 1.56 0.11
C GLN A 105 4.91 0.66 0.63
N LEU A 106 5.25 -0.40 -0.11
CA LEU A 106 6.28 -1.36 0.24
C LEU A 106 7.63 -1.09 -0.45
N THR A 107 7.66 -0.22 -1.45
CA THR A 107 8.89 0.20 -2.15
C THR A 107 9.88 0.93 -1.24
N THR A 108 11.18 0.75 -1.51
CA THR A 108 12.28 1.42 -0.81
C THR A 108 12.52 2.83 -1.36
N GLY A 109 13.14 3.71 -0.56
CA GLY A 109 13.60 5.04 -1.01
C GLY A 109 12.55 6.15 -1.02
N ARG A 110 11.34 5.90 -0.48
CA ARG A 110 10.28 6.91 -0.35
C ARG A 110 9.69 6.88 1.07
N LYS A 111 9.05 7.98 1.47
CA LYS A 111 8.28 8.06 2.72
C LYS A 111 6.97 7.29 2.58
N ASN A 112 6.99 6.03 2.99
CA ASN A 112 5.88 5.07 2.92
C ASN A 112 5.76 4.26 4.22
N PHE A 113 4.81 3.32 4.29
CA PHE A 113 4.69 2.39 5.41
C PHE A 113 5.99 1.67 5.76
N ARG A 114 6.77 1.24 4.76
CA ARG A 114 8.08 0.61 5.01
C ARG A 114 9.02 1.53 5.80
N SER A 115 9.17 2.80 5.39
CA SER A 115 10.04 3.75 6.09
C SER A 115 9.53 4.11 7.48
N ILE A 116 8.21 4.17 7.66
CA ILE A 116 7.59 4.44 8.96
C ILE A 116 7.84 3.28 9.92
N ALA A 117 7.66 2.04 9.45
CA ALA A 117 7.94 0.86 10.25
C ALA A 117 9.41 0.77 10.69
N VAL A 118 10.34 1.08 9.77
CA VAL A 118 11.77 1.12 10.09
C VAL A 118 12.10 2.27 11.06
N ALA A 119 11.56 3.47 10.84
CA ALA A 119 11.77 4.62 11.71
C ALA A 119 11.22 4.40 13.13
N ALA A 120 10.03 3.79 13.25
CA ALA A 120 9.43 3.45 14.53
C ALA A 120 10.32 2.49 15.36
N VAL A 121 10.98 1.55 14.68
CA VAL A 121 11.92 0.62 15.31
C VAL A 121 13.26 1.29 15.66
N LYS A 122 13.61 2.34 14.93
CA LYS A 122 14.77 3.20 15.21
C LYS A 122 14.53 4.17 16.37
N GLY A 123 13.27 4.50 16.66
CA GLY A 123 12.86 5.46 17.69
C GLY A 123 12.82 6.91 17.20
N GLU A 124 12.65 7.13 15.89
CA GLU A 124 12.50 8.44 15.25
C GLU A 124 11.04 8.84 15.01
#